data_AF-A0A6H9GLT1-F1
#
_entry.id   AF-A0A6H9GLT1-F1
#
_cell.length_a   1.000
_cell.length_b   1.000
_cell.length_c   1.000
_cell.angle_alpha   90.00
_cell.angle_beta   90.00
_cell.angle_gamma   90.00
#
_symmetry.space_group_name_H-M   'P 1'
#
loop_
_entity.id
_entity.type
_entity.pdbx_description
1 polymer ?
#
loop_
_entity_poly.entity_id
_entity_poly.type
_entity_poly.pdbx_seq_one_letter_code
_entity_poly.pdbx_strand_id
1 'polypeptide(L)'
;MIKDVKFYQHYLKQALKRGYKEPQMAYTLPPLPYDYTALEPCITKSTLEFHHDKHHAAYVNNYNGLVKDTELDALSLEEVIVKVAGDASKAGVFNNAAQAWNHSFYWDCMKPGGGGAPTGALADKINADFGSFEKFVEAFKTAGATQFGSGWAWLVLDNGTLKVTKTGNADNPLTAGQVPLLTMDVWEHAYYLDYQNRRPDYISDFLTKLVNWDFVAANLAAA
;
A
#
# COMPACT_ATOMS: atom_id res chain seq x y z
N MET A 1 -36.02 2.22 9.16
CA MET A 1 -36.65 3.56 9.02
C MET A 1 -35.79 4.38 8.07
N ILE A 2 -36.18 4.44 6.79
CA ILE A 2 -35.52 5.29 5.79
C ILE A 2 -35.94 6.73 6.12
N LYS A 3 -35.08 7.46 6.82
CA LYS A 3 -35.29 8.90 7.02
C LYS A 3 -35.04 9.57 5.67
N ASP A 4 -36.04 10.30 5.22
CA ASP A 4 -36.08 11.02 3.95
C ASP A 4 -34.74 11.76 3.69
N VAL A 5 -34.08 11.44 2.57
CA VAL A 5 -32.76 11.97 2.21
C VAL A 5 -32.77 13.51 2.22
N LYS A 6 -33.92 14.13 1.91
CA LYS A 6 -34.09 15.58 1.94
C LYS A 6 -34.04 16.16 3.36
N PHE A 7 -34.57 15.44 4.34
CA PHE A 7 -34.55 15.85 5.75
C PHE A 7 -33.12 15.82 6.32
N TYR A 8 -32.36 14.78 6.00
CA TYR A 8 -30.96 14.64 6.42
C TYR A 8 -30.07 15.76 5.83
N GLN A 9 -30.22 16.03 4.53
CA GLN A 9 -29.49 17.10 3.83
C GLN A 9 -29.83 18.51 4.36
N HIS A 10 -31.10 18.76 4.72
CA HIS A 10 -31.52 20.02 5.33
C HIS A 10 -30.92 20.20 6.74
N TYR A 11 -30.90 19.13 7.54
CA TYR A 11 -30.32 19.14 8.88
C TYR A 11 -28.81 19.39 8.86
N LEU A 12 -28.07 18.70 7.98
CA LEU A 12 -26.63 18.90 7.81
C LEU A 12 -26.27 20.34 7.42
N LYS A 13 -27.02 20.94 6.49
CA LYS A 13 -26.83 22.36 6.12
C LYS A 13 -27.06 23.33 7.28
N GLN A 14 -28.00 23.04 8.19
CA GLN A 14 -28.21 23.86 9.37
C GLN A 14 -27.16 23.63 10.45
N ALA A 15 -26.66 22.40 10.60
CA ALA A 15 -25.57 22.07 11.52
C ALA A 15 -24.25 22.74 11.10
N LEU A 16 -23.90 22.66 9.81
CA LEU A 16 -22.72 23.34 9.22
C LEU A 16 -22.76 24.85 9.45
N LYS A 17 -23.93 25.49 9.30
CA LYS A 17 -24.12 26.93 9.59
C LYS A 17 -23.94 27.28 11.07
N ARG A 18 -24.06 26.32 11.98
CA ARG A 18 -23.86 26.48 13.43
C ARG A 18 -22.44 26.12 13.88
N GLY A 19 -21.52 25.95 12.92
CA GLY A 19 -20.12 25.60 13.21
C GLY A 19 -19.90 24.12 13.51
N TYR A 20 -20.90 23.28 13.30
CA TYR A 20 -20.72 21.83 13.33
C TYR A 20 -19.91 21.43 12.09
N LYS A 21 -18.68 20.92 12.27
CA LYS A 21 -17.99 20.23 11.18
C LYS A 21 -18.71 18.90 10.96
N GLU A 22 -18.95 18.50 9.70
CA GLU A 22 -19.36 17.12 9.45
C GLU A 22 -18.33 16.19 10.11
N PRO A 23 -18.74 15.08 10.75
CA PRO A 23 -17.79 14.07 11.19
C PRO A 23 -17.03 13.62 9.95
N GLN A 24 -15.78 14.04 9.85
CA GLN A 24 -14.92 13.65 8.74
C GLN A 24 -14.77 12.13 8.83
N MET A 25 -14.98 11.45 7.70
CA MET A 25 -15.01 9.99 7.69
C MET A 25 -13.60 9.48 8.02
N ALA A 26 -13.47 8.87 9.20
CA ALA A 26 -12.24 8.20 9.62
C ALA A 26 -11.75 7.26 8.52
N TYR A 27 -10.43 7.13 8.35
CA TYR A 27 -9.86 6.22 7.38
C TYR A 27 -10.33 4.79 7.70
N THR A 28 -10.89 4.09 6.72
CA THR A 28 -11.42 2.74 6.91
C THR A 28 -10.43 1.72 6.39
N LEU A 29 -10.30 0.59 7.09
CA LEU A 29 -9.59 -0.57 6.59
C LEU A 29 -10.24 -1.01 5.27
N PRO A 30 -9.56 -0.90 4.11
CA PRO A 30 -10.12 -1.36 2.85
C PRO A 30 -10.35 -2.88 2.91
N PRO A 31 -11.43 -3.41 2.33
CA PRO A 31 -11.57 -4.86 2.20
C PRO A 31 -10.48 -5.43 1.29
N LEU A 32 -10.07 -6.68 1.51
CA LEU A 32 -9.22 -7.40 0.57
C LEU A 32 -9.89 -7.48 -0.82
N PRO A 33 -9.14 -7.34 -1.92
CA PRO A 33 -9.70 -7.45 -3.27
C PRO A 33 -9.97 -8.90 -3.70
N TYR A 34 -9.69 -9.87 -2.83
CA TYR A 34 -9.87 -11.31 -3.04
C TYR A 34 -10.15 -12.03 -1.71
N ASP A 35 -10.66 -13.27 -1.78
CA ASP A 35 -10.90 -14.11 -0.61
C ASP A 35 -9.60 -14.48 0.12
N TYR A 36 -9.69 -14.75 1.43
CA TYR A 36 -8.51 -15.10 2.26
C TYR A 36 -7.76 -16.36 1.80
N THR A 37 -8.38 -17.25 1.03
CA THR A 37 -7.69 -18.45 0.50
C THR A 37 -7.20 -18.25 -0.94
N ALA A 38 -7.43 -17.09 -1.55
CA ALA A 38 -7.21 -16.88 -2.98
C ALA A 38 -5.73 -16.85 -3.39
N LEU A 39 -4.82 -16.55 -2.45
CA LEU A 39 -3.38 -16.49 -2.71
C LEU A 39 -2.64 -17.78 -2.35
N GLU A 40 -3.35 -18.82 -1.91
CA GLU A 40 -2.76 -20.12 -1.64
C GLU A 40 -2.24 -20.77 -2.95
N PRO A 41 -1.11 -21.50 -2.90
CA PRO A 41 -0.34 -21.87 -1.70
C PRO A 41 0.76 -20.86 -1.32
N CYS A 42 0.84 -19.68 -1.95
CA CYS A 42 1.96 -18.75 -1.74
C CYS A 42 1.79 -17.97 -0.44
N ILE A 43 0.60 -17.43 -0.19
CA ILE A 43 0.26 -16.78 1.08
C ILE A 43 -0.96 -17.50 1.63
N THR A 44 -0.84 -18.06 2.83
CA THR A 44 -1.94 -18.81 3.42
C THR A 44 -3.03 -17.89 3.95
N LYS A 45 -4.24 -18.45 4.10
CA LYS A 45 -5.33 -17.77 4.82
C LYS A 45 -4.90 -17.20 6.16
N SER A 46 -4.14 -17.98 6.94
CA SER A 46 -3.64 -17.52 8.25
C SER A 46 -2.79 -16.25 8.10
N THR A 47 -1.86 -16.21 7.14
CA THR A 47 -1.06 -15.02 6.89
C THR A 47 -1.93 -13.82 6.52
N LEU A 48 -2.91 -13.98 5.64
CA LEU A 48 -3.83 -12.87 5.30
C LEU A 48 -4.67 -12.41 6.49
N GLU A 49 -5.22 -13.32 7.32
CA GLU A 49 -5.97 -12.94 8.52
C GLU A 49 -5.11 -12.17 9.53
N PHE A 50 -3.85 -12.59 9.75
CA PHE A 50 -2.95 -11.86 10.63
C PHE A 50 -2.52 -10.51 10.02
N HIS A 51 -2.13 -10.50 8.76
CA HIS A 51 -1.54 -9.33 8.11
C HIS A 51 -2.60 -8.25 7.82
N HIS A 52 -3.78 -8.62 7.34
CA HIS A 52 -4.88 -7.70 7.08
C HIS A 52 -5.68 -7.36 8.35
N ASP A 53 -6.25 -8.35 9.04
CA ASP A 53 -7.22 -8.09 10.12
C ASP A 53 -6.56 -7.70 11.44
N LYS A 54 -5.26 -7.92 11.60
CA LYS A 54 -4.49 -7.50 12.79
C LYS A 54 -3.51 -6.38 12.46
N HIS A 55 -2.51 -6.61 11.62
CA HIS A 55 -1.46 -5.62 11.38
C HIS A 55 -2.02 -4.37 10.68
N HIS A 56 -2.64 -4.51 9.51
CA HIS A 56 -3.22 -3.37 8.78
C HIS A 56 -4.32 -2.68 9.59
N ALA A 57 -5.25 -3.45 10.18
CA ALA A 57 -6.29 -2.92 11.05
C ALA A 57 -5.73 -2.09 12.23
N ALA A 58 -4.62 -2.52 12.84
CA ALA A 58 -3.98 -1.78 13.93
C ALA A 58 -3.43 -0.44 13.45
N TYR A 59 -2.79 -0.38 12.28
CA TYR A 59 -2.30 0.88 11.70
C TYR A 59 -3.44 1.86 11.44
N VAL A 60 -4.55 1.38 10.87
CA VAL A 60 -5.75 2.19 10.63
C VAL A 60 -6.32 2.73 11.94
N ASN A 61 -6.51 1.87 12.94
CA ASN A 61 -7.05 2.28 14.24
C ASN A 61 -6.16 3.29 14.96
N ASN A 62 -4.85 3.06 14.97
CA ASN A 62 -3.88 3.96 15.58
C ASN A 62 -3.81 5.30 14.85
N TYR A 63 -3.77 5.28 13.51
CA TYR A 63 -3.80 6.50 12.69
C TYR A 63 -5.01 7.36 13.04
N ASN A 64 -6.21 6.78 12.99
CA ASN A 64 -7.45 7.48 13.32
C ASN A 64 -7.42 8.06 14.74
N GLY A 65 -6.91 7.30 15.72
CA GLY A 65 -6.76 7.78 17.09
C GLY A 65 -5.79 8.96 17.24
N LEU A 66 -4.72 8.99 16.44
CA LEU A 66 -3.68 10.02 16.49
C LEU A 66 -4.07 11.32 15.75
N VAL A 67 -4.87 11.23 14.68
CA VAL A 67 -5.28 12.41 13.91
C VAL A 67 -6.60 13.02 14.38
N LYS A 68 -7.41 12.27 15.13
CA LYS A 68 -8.69 12.73 15.65
C LYS A 68 -8.59 14.09 16.32
N ASP A 69 -9.51 14.99 15.96
CA ASP A 69 -9.60 16.36 16.50
C ASP A 69 -8.36 17.23 16.21
N THR A 70 -7.49 16.83 15.27
CA THR A 70 -6.37 17.62 14.77
C THR A 70 -6.66 18.21 13.38
N GLU A 71 -5.77 19.10 12.90
CA GLU A 71 -5.85 19.59 11.51
C GLU A 71 -5.58 18.50 10.46
N LEU A 72 -4.93 17.39 10.85
CA LEU A 72 -4.55 16.30 9.94
C LEU A 72 -5.76 15.43 9.58
N ASP A 73 -6.79 15.39 10.43
CA ASP A 73 -8.03 14.65 10.21
C ASP A 73 -8.79 15.15 8.97
N ALA A 74 -8.51 16.38 8.53
CA ALA A 74 -9.15 16.99 7.37
C ALA A 74 -8.48 16.60 6.03
N LEU A 75 -7.31 15.96 6.07
CA LEU A 75 -6.49 15.67 4.91
C LEU A 75 -6.66 14.22 4.44
N SER A 76 -6.34 13.95 3.18
CA SER A 76 -6.19 12.58 2.68
C SER A 76 -5.02 11.87 3.39
N LEU A 77 -5.01 10.53 3.36
CA LEU A 77 -3.93 9.76 3.97
C LEU A 77 -2.56 10.13 3.36
N GLU A 78 -2.51 10.28 2.03
CA GLU A 78 -1.33 10.70 1.27
C GLU A 78 -0.89 12.12 1.65
N GLU A 79 -1.83 13.06 1.77
CA GLU A 79 -1.55 14.44 2.19
C GLU A 79 -0.97 14.47 3.60
N VAL A 80 -1.48 13.65 4.53
CA VAL A 80 -0.90 13.53 5.87
C VAL A 80 0.52 12.98 5.81
N ILE A 81 0.74 11.87 5.10
CA ILE A 81 2.07 11.23 4.95
C ILE A 81 3.10 12.26 4.49
N VAL A 82 2.81 12.99 3.42
CA VAL A 82 3.72 14.01 2.87
C VAL A 82 3.90 15.16 3.84
N LYS A 83 2.82 15.65 4.47
CA LYS A 83 2.87 16.81 5.39
C LYS A 83 3.72 16.55 6.64
N VAL A 84 3.70 15.33 7.19
CA VAL A 84 4.41 15.02 8.45
C VAL A 84 5.75 14.30 8.23
N ALA A 85 6.13 14.02 6.98
CA ALA A 85 7.39 13.36 6.67
C ALA A 85 8.59 14.14 7.24
N GLY A 86 9.50 13.42 7.91
CA GLY A 86 10.71 14.00 8.51
C GLY A 86 10.50 14.76 9.83
N ASP A 87 9.25 14.98 10.28
CA ASP A 87 8.98 15.58 11.59
C ASP A 87 9.03 14.50 12.69
N ALA A 88 10.13 14.51 13.45
CA ALA A 88 10.34 13.57 14.56
C ALA A 88 9.23 13.63 15.63
N SER A 89 8.57 14.78 15.82
CA SER A 89 7.45 14.93 16.76
C SER A 89 6.15 14.27 16.26
N LYS A 90 6.09 13.97 14.97
CA LYS A 90 4.96 13.33 14.29
C LYS A 90 5.26 11.91 13.81
N ALA A 91 6.38 11.32 14.22
CA ALA A 91 6.79 9.97 13.81
C ALA A 91 5.69 8.92 14.03
N GLY A 92 4.91 9.01 15.12
CA GLY A 92 3.78 8.10 15.37
C GLY A 92 2.66 8.24 14.34
N VAL A 93 2.32 9.48 13.95
CA VAL A 93 1.31 9.75 12.90
C VAL A 93 1.83 9.24 11.56
N PHE A 94 3.07 9.61 11.21
CA PHE A 94 3.71 9.19 9.97
C PHE A 94 3.73 7.67 9.83
N ASN A 95 4.23 6.95 10.84
CA ASN A 95 4.37 5.50 10.78
C ASN A 95 3.04 4.79 10.56
N ASN A 96 1.97 5.20 11.27
CA ASN A 96 0.67 4.55 11.13
C ASN A 96 -0.04 4.95 9.84
N ALA A 97 0.07 6.22 9.41
CA ALA A 97 -0.49 6.68 8.14
C ALA A 97 0.18 5.96 6.95
N ALA A 98 1.51 5.96 6.92
CA ALA A 98 2.27 5.34 5.86
C ALA A 98 2.10 3.82 5.84
N GLN A 99 2.08 3.13 6.99
CA GLN A 99 1.79 1.69 7.01
C GLN A 99 0.37 1.37 6.54
N ALA A 100 -0.64 2.16 6.93
CA ALA A 100 -2.00 1.97 6.41
C ALA A 100 -2.06 2.11 4.88
N TRP A 101 -1.37 3.12 4.34
CA TRP A 101 -1.28 3.32 2.90
C TRP A 101 -0.51 2.20 2.20
N ASN A 102 0.67 1.83 2.70
CA ASN A 102 1.53 0.80 2.12
C ASN A 102 0.80 -0.55 2.01
N HIS A 103 0.07 -0.95 3.05
CA HIS A 103 -0.69 -2.20 3.05
C HIS A 103 -1.87 -2.13 2.08
N SER A 104 -2.60 -1.01 2.05
CA SER A 104 -3.69 -0.80 1.09
C SER A 104 -3.20 -0.99 -0.35
N PHE A 105 -2.06 -0.37 -0.68
CA PHE A 105 -1.43 -0.52 -1.99
C PHE A 105 -0.91 -1.95 -2.25
N TYR A 106 -0.36 -2.61 -1.22
CA TYR A 106 0.17 -3.97 -1.30
C TYR A 106 -0.89 -5.03 -1.63
N TRP A 107 -2.11 -4.89 -1.08
CA TRP A 107 -3.19 -5.84 -1.39
C TRP A 107 -3.56 -5.83 -2.87
N ASP A 108 -3.63 -4.64 -3.46
CA ASP A 108 -3.94 -4.45 -4.89
C ASP A 108 -2.78 -4.86 -5.81
N CYS A 109 -1.54 -4.85 -5.30
CA CYS A 109 -0.36 -5.37 -5.99
C CYS A 109 -0.38 -6.89 -6.18
N MET A 110 -1.32 -7.61 -5.56
CA MET A 110 -1.48 -9.05 -5.68
C MET A 110 -2.82 -9.43 -6.28
N LYS A 111 -2.89 -10.60 -6.92
CA LYS A 111 -4.15 -11.23 -7.34
C LYS A 111 -4.02 -12.75 -7.40
N PRO A 112 -5.13 -13.50 -7.21
CA PRO A 112 -5.18 -14.92 -7.57
C PRO A 112 -4.80 -15.12 -9.04
N GLY A 113 -3.90 -16.06 -9.32
CA GLY A 113 -3.39 -16.33 -10.66
C GLY A 113 -2.57 -15.18 -11.25
N GLY A 114 -1.93 -14.37 -10.40
CA GLY A 114 -1.01 -13.33 -10.81
C GLY A 114 0.36 -13.85 -11.25
N GLY A 115 1.35 -12.96 -11.25
CA GLY A 115 2.69 -13.25 -11.72
C GLY A 115 2.79 -13.27 -13.24
N GLY A 116 3.70 -14.10 -13.78
CA GLY A 116 4.08 -14.04 -15.19
C GLY A 116 4.79 -12.73 -15.55
N ALA A 117 4.89 -12.44 -16.85
CA ALA A 117 5.45 -11.19 -17.35
C ALA A 117 4.33 -10.17 -17.65
N PRO A 118 4.56 -8.86 -17.43
CA PRO A 118 3.63 -7.83 -17.87
C PRO A 118 3.53 -7.81 -19.39
N THR A 119 2.51 -7.14 -19.91
CA THR A 119 2.31 -6.96 -21.35
C THR A 119 2.06 -5.49 -21.70
N GLY A 120 2.02 -5.17 -22.99
CA GLY A 120 1.71 -3.84 -23.49
C GLY A 120 2.69 -2.76 -23.04
N ALA A 121 2.18 -1.55 -22.83
CA ALA A 121 3.00 -0.37 -22.51
C ALA A 121 3.87 -0.53 -21.26
N LEU A 122 3.42 -1.31 -20.28
CA LEU A 122 4.22 -1.61 -19.09
C LEU A 122 5.43 -2.48 -19.43
N ALA A 123 5.26 -3.52 -20.25
CA ALA A 123 6.37 -4.38 -20.69
C ALA A 123 7.39 -3.60 -21.52
N ASP A 124 6.91 -2.76 -22.45
CA ASP A 124 7.77 -1.91 -23.28
C ASP A 124 8.58 -0.95 -22.40
N LYS A 125 7.94 -0.34 -21.40
CA LYS A 125 8.60 0.59 -20.50
C LYS A 125 9.62 -0.09 -19.59
N ILE A 126 9.31 -1.30 -19.08
CA ILE A 126 10.28 -2.11 -18.33
C ILE A 126 11.49 -2.46 -19.21
N ASN A 127 11.27 -2.88 -20.45
CA ASN A 127 12.37 -3.18 -21.37
C ASN A 127 13.21 -1.94 -21.69
N ALA A 128 12.59 -0.77 -21.83
CA ALA A 128 13.29 0.48 -22.08
C ALA A 128 14.17 0.91 -20.88
N ASP A 129 13.64 0.83 -19.65
CA ASP A 129 14.29 1.38 -18.46
C ASP A 129 15.23 0.37 -17.76
N PHE A 130 14.96 -0.94 -17.86
CA PHE A 130 15.79 -2.00 -17.24
C PHE A 130 16.57 -2.85 -18.26
N GLY A 131 16.28 -2.72 -19.55
CA GLY A 131 16.86 -3.53 -20.63
C GLY A 131 16.15 -4.86 -20.87
N SER A 132 15.57 -5.48 -19.84
CA SER A 132 14.68 -6.63 -19.98
C SER A 132 13.82 -6.85 -18.72
N PHE A 133 12.76 -7.64 -18.83
CA PHE A 133 11.96 -8.06 -17.68
C PHE A 133 12.79 -8.85 -16.65
N GLU A 134 13.72 -9.70 -17.10
CA GLU A 134 14.61 -10.47 -16.23
C GLU A 134 15.52 -9.54 -15.41
N LYS A 135 16.00 -8.45 -16.00
CA LYS A 135 16.80 -7.44 -15.30
C LYS A 135 16.00 -6.66 -14.27
N PHE A 136 14.73 -6.35 -14.57
CA PHE A 136 13.81 -5.83 -13.56
C PHE A 136 13.61 -6.83 -12.41
N VAL A 137 13.34 -8.11 -12.70
CA VAL A 137 13.15 -9.16 -11.69
C VAL A 137 14.38 -9.31 -10.81
N GLU A 138 15.59 -9.31 -11.39
CA GLU A 138 16.86 -9.35 -10.65
C GLU A 138 16.99 -8.16 -9.70
N ALA A 139 16.71 -6.95 -10.19
CA ALA A 139 16.76 -5.72 -9.39
C ALA A 139 15.72 -5.73 -8.25
N PHE A 140 14.47 -6.12 -8.52
CA PHE A 140 13.40 -6.16 -7.53
C PHE A 140 13.66 -7.23 -6.46
N LYS A 141 14.12 -8.43 -6.86
CA LYS A 141 14.58 -9.47 -5.93
C LYS A 141 15.69 -8.97 -5.02
N THR A 142 16.67 -8.29 -5.60
CA THR A 142 17.81 -7.73 -4.86
C THR A 142 17.35 -6.68 -3.87
N ALA A 143 16.43 -5.78 -4.25
CA ALA A 143 15.89 -4.76 -3.38
C ALA A 143 15.18 -5.37 -2.14
N GLY A 144 14.28 -6.33 -2.35
CA GLY A 144 13.58 -7.01 -1.26
C GLY A 144 14.50 -7.85 -0.36
N ALA A 145 15.45 -8.59 -0.95
CA ALA A 145 16.36 -9.43 -0.19
C ALA A 145 17.37 -8.61 0.64
N THR A 146 17.80 -7.46 0.14
CA THR A 146 18.82 -6.63 0.78
C THR A 146 18.24 -5.50 1.63
N GLN A 147 16.92 -5.38 1.74
CA GLN A 147 16.31 -4.53 2.77
C GLN A 147 16.55 -5.17 4.14
N PHE A 148 17.55 -4.66 4.86
CA PHE A 148 17.87 -5.20 6.17
C PHE A 148 16.79 -4.82 7.19
N GLY A 149 16.33 -5.80 7.97
CA GLY A 149 15.20 -5.64 8.87
C GLY A 149 13.86 -5.56 8.12
N SER A 150 12.99 -4.71 8.66
CA SER A 150 11.64 -4.45 8.16
C SER A 150 11.61 -3.40 7.06
N GLY A 151 10.68 -3.54 6.11
CA GLY A 151 10.51 -2.56 5.05
C GLY A 151 9.78 -3.10 3.83
N TRP A 152 10.02 -2.45 2.70
CA TRP A 152 9.29 -2.66 1.46
C TRP A 152 10.23 -2.57 0.25
N ALA A 153 9.91 -3.29 -0.83
CA ALA A 153 10.53 -3.11 -2.14
C ALA A 153 9.50 -2.53 -3.12
N TRP A 154 9.91 -1.60 -3.97
CA TRP A 154 9.00 -0.85 -4.84
C TRP A 154 9.48 -0.85 -6.29
N LEU A 155 8.52 -0.89 -7.21
CA LEU A 155 8.68 -0.34 -8.55
C LEU A 155 8.01 1.04 -8.55
N VAL A 156 8.75 2.05 -8.98
CA VAL A 156 8.27 3.44 -9.02
C VAL A 156 8.51 4.05 -10.38
N LEU A 157 7.68 5.04 -10.75
CA LEU A 157 8.00 6.00 -11.79
C LEU A 157 8.61 7.24 -11.12
N ASP A 158 9.83 7.59 -11.52
CA ASP A 158 10.58 8.72 -11.00
C ASP A 158 11.03 9.59 -12.18
N ASN A 159 10.41 10.77 -12.30
CA ASN A 159 10.66 11.71 -13.40
C ASN A 159 10.58 11.07 -14.79
N GLY A 160 9.58 10.20 -15.00
CA GLY A 160 9.34 9.53 -16.27
C GLY A 160 10.18 8.27 -16.50
N THR A 161 11.05 7.87 -15.58
CA THR A 161 11.85 6.64 -15.67
C THR A 161 11.45 5.65 -14.58
N LEU A 162 11.26 4.38 -14.95
CA LEU A 162 11.01 3.32 -13.98
C LEU A 162 12.27 3.03 -13.15
N LYS A 163 12.10 2.89 -11.85
CA LYS A 163 13.17 2.52 -10.91
C LYS A 163 12.68 1.47 -9.93
N VAL A 164 13.60 0.61 -9.50
CA VAL A 164 13.40 -0.22 -8.32
C VAL A 164 14.01 0.50 -7.12
N THR A 165 13.26 0.63 -6.04
CA THR A 165 13.72 1.19 -4.77
C THR A 165 13.35 0.26 -3.61
N LYS A 166 13.89 0.54 -2.42
CA LYS A 166 13.50 -0.11 -1.17
C LYS A 166 13.43 0.93 -0.07
N THR A 167 12.57 0.71 0.91
CA THR A 167 12.36 1.61 2.03
C THR A 167 12.37 0.85 3.35
N GLY A 168 12.84 1.50 4.42
CA GLY A 168 12.85 0.95 5.76
C GLY A 168 11.55 1.20 6.50
N ASN A 169 11.09 0.20 7.25
CA ASN A 169 9.92 0.30 8.12
C ASN A 169 8.65 0.81 7.40
N ALA A 170 8.21 2.02 7.71
CA ALA A 170 6.99 2.65 7.19
C ALA A 170 7.24 3.57 5.99
N ASP A 171 8.50 3.94 5.74
CA ASP A 171 8.85 4.87 4.67
C ASP A 171 8.30 4.38 3.33
N ASN A 172 7.87 5.32 2.48
CA ASN A 172 7.33 5.01 1.17
C ASN A 172 7.68 6.07 0.11
N PRO A 173 7.52 5.75 -1.19
CA PRO A 173 7.96 6.62 -2.28
C PRO A 173 7.24 7.97 -2.38
N LEU A 174 6.07 8.13 -1.75
CA LEU A 174 5.30 9.37 -1.79
C LEU A 174 6.09 10.56 -1.24
N THR A 175 6.89 10.33 -0.19
CA THR A 175 7.71 11.36 0.45
C THR A 175 8.89 11.82 -0.41
N ALA A 176 9.24 11.05 -1.43
CA ALA A 176 10.27 11.36 -2.42
C ALA A 176 9.71 11.93 -3.73
N GLY A 177 8.39 12.18 -3.81
CA GLY A 177 7.74 12.65 -5.04
C GLY A 177 7.73 11.61 -6.17
N GLN A 178 7.90 10.33 -5.84
CA GLN A 178 7.88 9.22 -6.79
C GLN A 178 6.47 8.66 -6.88
N VAL A 179 6.08 8.15 -8.06
CA VAL A 179 4.79 7.48 -8.25
C VAL A 179 4.97 5.97 -8.02
N PRO A 180 4.42 5.38 -6.95
CA PRO A 180 4.51 3.95 -6.70
C PRO A 180 3.63 3.17 -7.69
N LEU A 181 4.17 2.06 -8.22
CA LEU A 181 3.48 1.22 -9.21
C LEU A 181 3.27 -0.22 -8.71
N LEU A 182 4.28 -0.78 -8.03
CA LEU A 182 4.26 -2.11 -7.41
C LEU A 182 4.95 -2.04 -6.06
N THR A 183 4.45 -2.77 -5.05
CA THR A 183 5.16 -2.95 -3.78
C THR A 183 5.15 -4.41 -3.33
N MET A 184 6.14 -4.79 -2.54
CA MET A 184 6.23 -6.07 -1.86
C MET A 184 6.64 -5.82 -0.40
N ASP A 185 5.80 -6.25 0.53
CA ASP A 185 6.10 -6.22 1.96
C ASP A 185 7.23 -7.23 2.28
N VAL A 186 8.31 -6.77 2.92
CA VAL A 186 9.40 -7.63 3.40
C VAL A 186 9.58 -7.55 4.92
N TRP A 187 8.59 -7.02 5.65
CA TRP A 187 8.42 -7.32 7.07
C TRP A 187 8.21 -8.82 7.27
N GLU A 188 8.76 -9.37 8.35
CA GLU A 188 8.69 -10.82 8.58
C GLU A 188 7.24 -11.31 8.70
N HIS A 189 6.32 -10.50 9.26
CA HIS A 189 4.90 -10.87 9.36
C HIS A 189 4.24 -11.18 8.01
N ALA A 190 4.79 -10.70 6.89
CA ALA A 190 4.23 -10.92 5.56
C ALA A 190 4.48 -12.34 5.03
N TYR A 191 5.47 -13.05 5.57
CA TYR A 191 5.91 -14.34 5.04
C TYR A 191 6.29 -15.37 6.09
N TYR A 192 6.43 -15.04 7.37
CA TYR A 192 7.05 -15.93 8.35
C TYR A 192 6.24 -17.21 8.62
N LEU A 193 4.91 -17.14 8.56
CA LEU A 193 4.06 -18.32 8.75
C LEU A 193 4.22 -19.32 7.60
N ASP A 194 4.52 -18.84 6.39
CA ASP A 194 4.56 -19.66 5.17
C ASP A 194 6.00 -20.06 4.77
N TYR A 195 6.98 -19.18 5.03
CA TYR A 195 8.37 -19.30 4.57
C TYR A 195 9.42 -19.26 5.69
N GLN A 196 9.06 -18.85 6.91
CA GLN A 196 9.99 -18.64 8.03
C GLN A 196 11.15 -17.73 7.59
N ASN A 197 12.41 -18.14 7.76
CA ASN A 197 13.57 -17.34 7.37
C ASN A 197 13.84 -17.29 5.86
N ARG A 198 13.05 -18.01 5.03
CA ARG A 198 13.27 -18.13 3.59
C ARG A 198 12.64 -16.97 2.82
N ARG A 199 12.97 -15.73 3.21
CA ARG A 199 12.55 -14.51 2.48
C ARG A 199 12.80 -14.60 0.96
N PRO A 200 13.94 -15.13 0.46
CA PRO A 200 14.14 -15.27 -0.99
C PRO A 200 13.10 -16.13 -1.70
N ASP A 201 12.58 -17.18 -1.05
CA ASP A 201 11.54 -18.05 -1.60
C ASP A 201 10.22 -17.29 -1.73
N TYR A 202 9.83 -16.58 -0.66
CA TYR A 202 8.65 -15.69 -0.67
C TYR A 202 8.72 -14.65 -1.78
N ILE A 203 9.86 -13.96 -1.92
CA ILE A 203 10.05 -12.96 -2.98
C ILE A 203 9.89 -13.60 -4.37
N SER A 204 10.41 -14.82 -4.55
CA SER A 204 10.29 -15.52 -5.83
C SER A 204 8.85 -15.91 -6.13
N ASP A 205 8.11 -16.41 -5.15
CA ASP A 205 6.69 -16.75 -5.30
C ASP A 205 5.82 -15.51 -5.52
N PHE A 206 6.07 -14.41 -4.80
CA PHE A 206 5.41 -13.13 -5.02
C PHE A 206 5.50 -12.70 -6.50
N LEU A 207 6.73 -12.61 -7.04
CA LEU A 207 6.96 -12.18 -8.41
C LEU A 207 6.37 -13.13 -9.47
N THR A 208 6.46 -14.44 -9.23
CA THR A 208 6.10 -15.44 -10.25
C THR A 208 4.64 -15.86 -10.22
N LYS A 209 3.93 -15.65 -9.11
CA LYS A 209 2.57 -16.19 -8.90
C LYS A 209 1.55 -15.18 -8.37
N LEU A 210 1.98 -14.03 -7.82
CA LEU A 210 1.05 -13.12 -7.12
C LEU A 210 0.92 -11.75 -7.77
N VAL A 211 1.98 -11.20 -8.38
CA VAL A 211 1.96 -9.83 -8.90
C VAL A 211 0.76 -9.57 -9.81
N ASN A 212 0.01 -8.51 -9.50
CA ASN A 212 -1.08 -8.00 -10.30
C ASN A 212 -0.56 -6.97 -11.32
N TRP A 213 -0.09 -7.44 -12.47
CA TRP A 213 0.39 -6.55 -13.53
C TRP A 213 -0.67 -5.60 -14.09
N ASP A 214 -1.95 -5.92 -13.98
CA ASP A 214 -3.04 -5.04 -14.41
C ASP A 214 -3.10 -3.78 -13.55
N PHE A 215 -2.94 -3.92 -12.23
CA PHE A 215 -2.86 -2.80 -11.30
C PHE A 215 -1.62 -1.93 -11.56
N VAL A 216 -0.45 -2.55 -11.76
CA VAL A 216 0.79 -1.85 -12.09
C VAL A 216 0.63 -1.05 -13.40
N ALA A 217 0.01 -1.64 -14.42
CA ALA A 217 -0.23 -0.99 -15.70
C ALA A 217 -1.23 0.17 -15.58
N ALA A 218 -2.29 0.01 -14.77
CA ALA A 218 -3.27 1.07 -14.50
C ALA A 218 -2.62 2.27 -13.78
N ASN A 219 -1.79 2.03 -12.77
CA ASN A 219 -1.04 3.09 -12.08
C ASN A 219 -0.07 3.80 -13.02
N LEU A 220 0.62 3.07 -13.90
CA LEU A 220 1.51 3.68 -14.90
C LEU A 220 0.73 4.54 -15.90
N ALA A 221 -0.44 4.12 -16.33
CA ALA A 221 -1.28 4.87 -17.27
C ALA A 221 -1.90 6.13 -16.66
N ALA A 222 -2.07 6.17 -15.34
CA ALA A 222 -2.59 7.32 -14.60
C ALA A 222 -1.51 8.33 -14.18
N ALA A 223 -0.23 8.00 -14.36
CA ALA A 223 0.92 8.80 -13.93
C ALA A 223 1.32 9.92 -14.90
#